data_AF-A0A0N4XLR4-F1
#
_entry.id   AF-A0A0N4XLR4-F1
#
_cell.length_a   1.000
_cell.length_b   1.000
_cell.length_c   1.000
_cell.angle_alpha   90.00
_cell.angle_beta   90.00
_cell.angle_gamma   90.00
#
_symmetry.space_group_name_H-M   'P 1'
#
loop_
_entity.id
_entity.type
_entity.pdbx_description
1 polymer ?
#
loop_
_entity_poly.entity_id
_entity_poly.type
_entity_poly.pdbx_seq_one_letter_code
_entity_poly.pdbx_strand_id
1 'polypeptide(L)'
;MRSELELERKLNAELKRLMVATISDELQVQVEALTEDKIRLAHRVEEYCERLLHEDEQVDQLLIDRDVWKCKFLAQSIRTDELTLRSEFLLGMLRDAQGIVRNMCDGTTVSKEAKYFAELDLTKFVSRSPCDERVPRKAPNFANVTISCCRRCSGREIHLL
;
A
#
# COMPACT_ATOMS: atom_id res chain seq x y z
N MET A 1 -1.28 53.34 -75.51
CA MET A 1 -0.85 51.95 -75.78
C MET A 1 0.48 51.54 -75.16
N ARG A 2 1.66 52.07 -75.57
CA ARG A 2 2.94 51.64 -74.95
C ARG A 2 3.08 52.03 -73.47
N SER A 3 2.70 53.25 -73.11
CA SER A 3 2.74 53.74 -71.73
C SER A 3 1.78 52.98 -70.81
N GLU A 4 0.59 52.62 -71.30
CA GLU A 4 -0.38 51.81 -70.56
C GLU A 4 0.14 50.39 -70.32
N LEU A 5 0.80 49.77 -71.30
CA LEU A 5 1.44 48.46 -71.15
C LEU A 5 2.58 48.47 -70.12
N GLU A 6 3.36 49.55 -70.06
CA GLU A 6 4.41 49.71 -69.05
C GLU A 6 3.84 49.93 -67.64
N LEU A 7 2.75 50.70 -67.53
CA LEU A 7 2.02 50.89 -66.28
C LEU A 7 1.47 49.55 -65.77
N GLU A 8 0.77 48.80 -66.61
CA GLU A 8 0.24 47.46 -66.30
C GLU A 8 1.34 46.49 -65.86
N ARG A 9 2.49 46.49 -66.54
CA ARG A 9 3.64 45.66 -66.13
C ARG A 9 4.18 46.04 -64.76
N LYS A 10 4.27 47.33 -64.43
CA LYS A 10 4.71 47.80 -63.10
C LYS A 10 3.71 47.41 -62.01
N LEU A 11 2.42 47.62 -62.27
CA LEU A 11 1.34 47.31 -61.34
C LEU A 11 1.26 45.81 -61.05
N ASN A 12 1.41 44.96 -62.06
CA ASN A 12 1.45 43.51 -61.90
C ASN A 12 2.71 43.03 -61.13
N ALA A 13 3.86 43.67 -61.35
CA ALA A 13 5.08 43.39 -60.60
C ALA A 13 4.99 43.84 -59.13
N GLU A 14 4.32 44.94 -58.83
CA GLU A 14 4.03 45.37 -57.46
C GLU A 14 2.99 44.46 -56.79
N LEU A 15 1.92 44.10 -57.49
CA LEU A 15 0.90 43.20 -56.97
C LEU A 15 1.48 41.84 -56.60
N LYS A 16 2.31 41.24 -57.47
CA LYS A 16 3.02 39.99 -57.15
C LYS A 16 3.92 40.11 -55.93
N ARG A 17 4.65 41.23 -55.80
CA ARG A 17 5.50 41.49 -54.63
C ARG A 17 4.68 41.58 -53.35
N LEU A 18 3.56 42.31 -53.38
CA LEU A 18 2.65 42.44 -52.24
C LEU A 18 2.02 41.09 -51.88
N MET A 19 1.54 40.32 -52.85
CA MET A 19 0.98 38.99 -52.61
C MET A 19 2.00 38.04 -51.98
N VAL A 20 3.23 38.01 -52.51
CA VAL A 20 4.31 37.19 -51.94
C VAL A 20 4.62 37.64 -50.51
N ALA A 21 4.66 38.95 -50.25
CA ALA A 21 4.87 39.45 -48.89
C ALA A 21 3.75 39.03 -47.93
N THR A 22 2.47 39.19 -48.32
CA THR A 22 1.33 38.78 -47.48
C THR A 22 1.31 37.29 -47.18
N ILE A 23 1.56 36.45 -48.20
CA ILE A 23 1.59 34.99 -48.02
C ILE A 23 2.78 34.57 -47.16
N SER A 24 3.95 35.19 -47.33
CA SER A 24 5.12 34.93 -46.48
C SER A 24 4.86 35.30 -45.03
N ASP A 25 4.22 36.44 -44.76
CA ASP A 25 3.84 36.85 -43.41
C ASP A 25 2.86 35.84 -42.77
N GLU A 26 1.83 35.43 -43.51
CA GLU A 26 0.85 34.45 -43.01
C GLU A 26 1.50 33.09 -42.70
N LEU A 27 2.37 32.61 -43.59
CA LEU A 27 3.12 31.38 -43.37
C LEU A 27 4.05 31.50 -42.16
N GLN A 28 4.70 32.64 -41.98
CA GLN A 28 5.59 32.86 -40.84
C GLN A 28 4.82 32.79 -39.52
N VAL A 29 3.66 33.43 -39.42
CA VAL A 29 2.80 33.34 -38.22
C VAL A 29 2.37 31.89 -37.96
N GLN A 30 1.98 31.14 -38.99
CA GLN A 30 1.60 29.72 -38.84
C GLN A 30 2.78 28.86 -38.36
N VAL A 31 3.98 29.07 -38.90
CA VAL A 31 5.19 28.34 -38.48
C VAL A 31 5.56 28.67 -37.04
N GLU A 32 5.45 29.94 -36.63
CA GLU A 32 5.70 30.37 -35.25
C GLU A 32 4.73 29.69 -34.27
N ALA A 33 3.43 29.71 -34.57
CA ALA A 33 2.40 29.05 -33.76
C ALA A 33 2.65 27.53 -33.64
N LEU A 34 2.96 26.85 -34.76
CA LEU A 34 3.28 25.42 -34.76
C LEU A 34 4.56 25.11 -33.98
N THR A 35 5.54 26.00 -34.01
CA THR A 35 6.80 25.86 -33.28
C THR A 35 6.56 25.99 -31.77
N GLU A 36 5.75 26.97 -31.35
CA GLU A 36 5.35 27.14 -29.96
C GLU A 36 4.57 25.91 -29.44
N ASP A 37 3.62 25.41 -30.22
CA ASP A 37 2.86 24.21 -29.88
C ASP A 37 3.75 22.97 -29.76
N LYS A 38 4.73 22.81 -30.66
CA LYS A 38 5.71 21.73 -30.59
C LYS A 38 6.56 21.82 -29.33
N ILE A 39 7.04 23.01 -28.97
CA ILE A 39 7.81 23.23 -27.73
C ILE A 39 6.97 22.85 -26.51
N ARG A 40 5.72 23.34 -26.46
CA ARG A 40 4.78 23.01 -25.37
C ARG A 40 4.52 21.51 -25.26
N LEU A 41 4.35 20.83 -26.39
CA LEU A 41 4.14 19.39 -26.41
C LEU A 41 5.39 18.63 -25.92
N ALA A 42 6.59 19.06 -26.34
CA ALA A 42 7.84 18.48 -25.88
C ALA A 42 7.98 18.56 -24.34
N HIS A 43 7.70 19.73 -23.74
CA HIS A 43 7.72 19.87 -22.28
C HIS A 43 6.69 18.96 -21.59
N ARG A 44 5.49 18.80 -22.14
CA ARG A 44 4.49 17.87 -21.56
C ARG A 44 4.95 16.42 -21.63
N VAL A 45 5.56 16.02 -22.75
CA VAL A 45 6.10 14.66 -22.89
C VAL A 45 7.20 14.42 -21.87
N GLU A 46 8.09 15.39 -21.67
CA GLU A 46 9.14 15.32 -20.64
C GLU A 46 8.54 15.18 -19.23
N GLU A 47 7.57 16.01 -18.87
CA GLU A 47 6.85 15.92 -17.59
C GLU A 47 6.20 14.54 -17.40
N TYR A 48 5.56 13.99 -18.43
CA TYR A 48 4.97 12.66 -18.35
C TYR A 48 6.03 11.56 -18.23
N CYS A 49 7.16 11.68 -18.92
CA CYS A 49 8.26 10.73 -18.81
C CYS A 49 8.85 10.72 -17.38
N GLU A 50 9.08 11.89 -16.79
CA GLU A 50 9.55 12.00 -15.40
C GLU A 50 8.56 11.38 -14.42
N ARG A 51 7.26 11.65 -14.61
CA ARG A 51 6.21 11.03 -13.79
C ARG A 51 6.16 9.52 -13.92
N LEU A 52 6.30 8.99 -15.14
CA LEU A 52 6.31 7.54 -15.37
C LEU A 52 7.50 6.87 -14.69
N LEU A 53 8.69 7.49 -14.76
CA LEU A 53 9.88 6.98 -14.07
C LEU A 53 9.66 6.95 -12.55
N HIS A 54 9.08 8.01 -11.98
CA HIS A 54 8.77 8.05 -10.56
C HIS A 54 7.71 7.02 -10.13
N GLU A 55 6.65 6.85 -10.93
CA GLU A 55 5.63 5.84 -10.67
C GLU A 55 6.21 4.41 -10.78
N ASP A 56 7.14 4.16 -11.69
CA ASP A 56 7.85 2.87 -11.84
C ASP A 56 8.70 2.55 -10.60
N GLU A 57 9.48 3.52 -10.10
CA GLU A 57 10.23 3.37 -8.84
C GLU A 57 9.32 3.09 -7.64
N GLN A 58 8.15 3.74 -7.58
CA GLN A 58 7.16 3.46 -6.52
C GLN A 58 6.61 2.04 -6.61
N VAL A 59 6.34 1.54 -7.82
CA VAL A 59 5.89 0.16 -8.03
C VAL A 59 6.95 -0.82 -7.54
N ASP A 60 8.22 -0.61 -7.87
CA ASP A 60 9.32 -1.46 -7.41
C ASP A 60 9.44 -1.46 -5.88
N GLN A 61 9.32 -0.29 -5.25
CA GLN A 61 9.34 -0.20 -3.79
C GLN A 61 8.17 -0.96 -3.15
N LEU A 62 6.96 -0.87 -3.72
CA LEU A 62 5.79 -1.60 -3.23
C LEU A 62 5.93 -3.13 -3.42
N LEU A 63 6.60 -3.58 -4.48
CA LEU A 63 6.90 -5.00 -4.70
C LEU A 63 7.86 -5.53 -3.63
N ILE A 64 8.88 -4.76 -3.27
CA ILE A 64 9.80 -5.09 -2.17
C ILE A 64 9.04 -5.19 -0.84
N ASP A 65 8.22 -4.19 -0.52
CA ASP A 65 7.44 -4.15 0.72
C ASP A 65 6.47 -5.34 0.81
N ARG A 66 5.80 -5.69 -0.30
CA ARG A 66 4.95 -6.88 -0.39
C ARG A 66 5.71 -8.14 0.01
N ASP A 67 6.92 -8.32 -0.50
CA ASP A 67 7.71 -9.52 -0.22
C ASP A 67 8.22 -9.56 1.22
N VAL A 68 8.61 -8.41 1.78
CA VAL A 68 8.92 -8.28 3.21
C VAL A 68 7.72 -8.67 4.08
N TRP A 69 6.53 -8.16 3.77
CA TRP A 69 5.32 -8.48 4.53
C TRP A 69 4.91 -9.95 4.40
N LYS A 70 5.06 -10.53 3.21
CA LYS A 70 4.82 -11.96 2.98
C LYS A 70 5.75 -12.82 3.86
N CYS A 71 7.04 -12.49 3.91
CA CYS A 71 8.02 -13.18 4.75
C CYS A 71 7.72 -13.02 6.25
N LYS A 72 7.40 -11.81 6.70
CA LYS A 72 7.02 -11.54 8.10
C LYS A 72 5.78 -12.33 8.52
N PHE A 73 4.75 -12.34 7.66
CA PHE A 73 3.52 -13.09 7.92
C PHE A 73 3.79 -14.60 8.01
N LEU A 74 4.56 -15.15 7.07
CA LEU A 74 4.89 -16.58 7.07
C LEU A 74 5.67 -16.97 8.33
N ALA A 75 6.70 -16.21 8.69
CA ALA A 75 7.47 -16.46 9.91
C ALA A 75 6.59 -16.39 11.18
N GLN A 76 5.67 -15.42 11.24
CA GLN A 76 4.72 -15.32 12.36
C GLN A 76 3.72 -16.49 12.38
N SER A 77 3.25 -16.95 11.22
CA SER A 77 2.36 -18.11 11.12
C SER A 77 3.05 -19.35 11.68
N ILE A 78 4.26 -19.67 11.21
CA ILE A 78 5.06 -20.81 11.68
C ILE A 78 5.26 -20.75 13.20
N ARG A 79 5.66 -19.59 13.73
CA ARG A 79 5.83 -19.42 15.19
C ARG A 79 4.53 -19.60 15.96
N THR A 80 3.41 -19.15 15.41
CA THR A 80 2.10 -19.30 16.04
C THR A 80 1.68 -20.76 16.06
N ASP A 81 1.93 -21.51 14.98
CA ASP A 81 1.65 -22.93 14.88
C ASP A 81 2.52 -23.72 15.88
N GLU A 82 3.82 -23.44 15.95
CA GLU A 82 4.74 -24.04 16.93
C GLU A 82 4.31 -23.78 18.37
N LEU A 83 3.91 -22.54 18.68
CA LEU A 83 3.46 -22.16 20.02
C LEU A 83 2.15 -22.87 20.38
N THR A 84 1.23 -22.98 19.42
CA THR A 84 -0.05 -23.68 19.61
C THR A 84 0.21 -25.16 19.91
N LEU A 85 1.05 -25.82 19.11
CA LEU A 85 1.42 -27.23 19.30
C LEU A 85 2.06 -27.46 20.68
N ARG A 86 3.03 -26.62 21.07
CA ARG A 86 3.67 -26.73 22.40
C ARG A 86 2.67 -26.50 23.53
N SER A 87 1.76 -25.55 23.37
CA SER A 87 0.74 -25.25 24.37
C SER A 87 -0.26 -26.40 24.54
N GLU A 88 -0.69 -27.02 23.45
CA GLU A 88 -1.56 -28.20 23.48
C GLU A 88 -0.87 -29.38 24.17
N PHE A 89 0.40 -29.63 23.85
CA PHE A 89 1.20 -30.68 24.48
C PHE A 89 1.31 -30.47 26.00
N LEU A 90 1.69 -29.27 26.44
CA LEU A 90 1.80 -28.94 27.86
C LEU A 90 0.44 -29.01 28.57
N LEU A 91 -0.63 -28.55 27.92
CA LEU A 91 -1.98 -28.66 28.46
C LEU A 91 -2.41 -30.12 28.63
N GLY A 92 -2.05 -30.99 27.69
CA GLY A 92 -2.23 -32.44 27.81
C GLY A 92 -1.54 -33.00 29.04
N MET A 93 -0.23 -32.75 29.19
CA MET A 93 0.53 -33.19 30.37
C MET A 93 -0.05 -32.67 31.69
N LEU A 94 -0.48 -31.40 31.73
CA LEU A 94 -1.09 -30.81 32.92
C LEU A 94 -2.44 -31.45 33.25
N ARG A 95 -3.25 -31.78 32.24
CA ARG A 95 -4.52 -32.51 32.43
C ARG A 95 -4.27 -33.92 32.96
N ASP A 96 -3.25 -34.61 32.45
CA ASP A 96 -2.87 -35.94 32.95
C ASP A 96 -2.45 -35.88 34.42
N ALA A 97 -1.60 -34.90 34.77
CA ALA A 97 -1.20 -34.63 36.16
C ALA A 97 -2.40 -34.27 37.05
N GLN A 98 -3.34 -33.45 36.55
CA GLN A 98 -4.58 -33.10 37.25
C GLN A 98 -5.47 -34.33 37.49
N GLY A 99 -5.53 -35.26 36.53
CA GLY A 99 -6.22 -36.55 36.67
C GLY A 99 -5.62 -37.41 37.78
N ILE A 100 -4.28 -37.51 37.85
CA ILE A 100 -3.58 -38.23 38.92
C ILE A 100 -3.90 -37.60 40.29
N VAL A 101 -3.79 -36.27 40.41
CA VAL A 101 -4.08 -35.57 41.67
C VAL A 101 -5.53 -35.76 42.09
N ARG A 102 -6.47 -35.73 41.15
CA ARG A 102 -7.90 -35.98 41.42
C ARG A 102 -8.14 -37.37 41.99
N ASN A 103 -7.57 -38.40 41.36
CA ASN A 103 -7.66 -39.78 41.84
C ASN A 103 -7.07 -39.96 43.25
N MET A 104 -6.02 -39.21 43.60
CA MET A 104 -5.43 -39.24 44.95
C MET A 104 -6.27 -38.47 45.99
N CYS A 105 -7.01 -37.45 45.57
CA CYS A 105 -7.89 -36.66 46.43
C CYS A 105 -9.14 -37.41 46.89
N ASP A 106 -9.61 -38.38 46.11
CA ASP A 106 -10.83 -39.16 46.42
C ASP A 106 -10.64 -40.18 47.57
N GLY A 107 -9.41 -40.39 48.06
CA GLY A 107 -9.09 -41.40 49.07
C GLY A 107 -8.37 -40.91 50.35
N THR A 108 -8.00 -39.63 50.46
CA THR A 108 -7.13 -39.16 51.57
C THR A 108 -7.41 -37.70 51.99
N THR A 109 -7.03 -37.30 53.21
CA THR A 109 -6.96 -35.87 53.61
C THR A 109 -5.82 -35.17 52.85
N VAL A 110 -6.12 -34.63 51.67
CA VAL A 110 -5.16 -33.91 50.82
C VAL A 110 -5.22 -32.39 51.05
N SER A 111 -4.08 -31.71 50.87
CA SER A 111 -3.91 -30.26 51.00
C SER A 111 -4.91 -29.46 50.16
N LYS A 112 -5.25 -28.24 50.61
CA LYS A 112 -6.20 -27.34 49.93
C LYS A 112 -5.75 -26.98 48.51
N GLU A 113 -4.44 -26.85 48.30
CA GLU A 113 -3.80 -26.51 47.02
C GLU A 113 -3.96 -27.64 46.00
N ALA A 114 -3.91 -28.90 46.45
CA ALA A 114 -4.11 -30.06 45.58
C ALA A 114 -5.57 -30.18 45.13
N LYS A 115 -6.52 -29.91 46.03
CA LYS A 115 -7.95 -29.84 45.67
C LYS A 115 -8.24 -28.70 44.69
N TYR A 116 -7.66 -27.52 44.94
CA TYR A 116 -7.76 -26.38 44.04
C TYR A 116 -7.21 -26.73 42.64
N PHE A 117 -6.02 -27.33 42.56
CA PHE A 117 -5.46 -27.76 41.29
C PHE A 117 -6.33 -28.83 40.59
N ALA A 118 -6.88 -29.79 41.32
CA ALA A 118 -7.73 -30.85 40.76
C ALA A 118 -9.02 -30.32 40.10
N GLU A 119 -9.54 -29.19 40.57
CA GLU A 119 -10.77 -28.54 40.06
C GLU A 119 -10.51 -27.36 39.11
N LEU A 120 -9.25 -26.90 38.99
CA LEU A 120 -8.89 -25.75 38.18
C LEU A 120 -9.15 -25.97 36.67
N ASP A 121 -9.87 -25.06 36.04
CA ASP A 121 -10.07 -25.08 34.58
C ASP A 121 -8.82 -24.56 33.86
N LEU A 122 -8.00 -25.50 33.40
CA LEU A 122 -6.75 -25.21 32.70
C LEU A 122 -6.97 -24.54 31.32
N THR A 123 -8.16 -24.64 30.72
CA THR A 123 -8.42 -24.06 29.39
C THR A 123 -8.39 -22.54 29.39
N LYS A 124 -8.67 -21.90 30.53
CA LYS A 124 -8.66 -20.44 30.69
C LYS A 124 -7.28 -19.80 30.56
N PHE A 125 -6.21 -20.58 30.70
CA PHE A 125 -4.83 -20.09 30.57
C PHE A 125 -4.32 -20.13 29.12
N VAL A 126 -5.00 -20.87 28.26
CA VAL A 126 -4.60 -21.11 26.86
C VAL A 126 -5.62 -20.53 25.88
N SER A 127 -6.82 -20.20 26.34
CA SER A 127 -7.80 -19.50 25.51
C SER A 127 -7.26 -18.13 25.09
N ARG A 128 -7.31 -17.87 23.78
CA ARG A 128 -7.02 -16.54 23.24
C ARG A 128 -7.95 -15.53 23.92
N SER A 129 -7.43 -14.33 24.20
CA SER A 129 -8.27 -13.22 24.66
C SER A 129 -9.43 -13.02 23.67
N PRO A 130 -10.68 -12.76 24.12
CA PRO A 130 -11.89 -12.78 23.26
C PRO A 130 -11.96 -11.74 22.13
N CYS A 131 -10.87 -11.06 21.80
CA CYS A 131 -10.83 -9.93 20.88
C CYS A 131 -10.62 -10.32 19.40
N ASP A 132 -11.08 -11.50 18.96
CA ASP A 132 -10.95 -11.95 17.57
C ASP A 132 -11.99 -11.34 16.59
N GLU A 133 -12.88 -10.45 17.03
CA GLU A 133 -13.61 -9.57 16.11
C GLU A 133 -12.63 -8.55 15.51
N ARG A 134 -11.91 -8.97 14.46
CA ARG A 134 -11.13 -8.05 13.62
C ARG A 134 -12.08 -6.99 13.09
N VAL A 135 -12.06 -5.80 13.67
CA VAL A 135 -12.79 -4.66 13.14
C VAL A 135 -12.12 -4.27 11.82
N PRO A 136 -12.78 -4.43 10.65
CA PRO A 136 -12.19 -4.00 9.39
C PRO A 136 -11.97 -2.49 9.45
N ARG A 137 -10.73 -2.06 9.18
CA ARG A 137 -10.42 -0.64 9.07
C ARG A 137 -11.02 -0.11 7.77
N LYS A 138 -11.75 1.01 7.85
CA LYS A 138 -12.38 1.65 6.69
C LYS A 138 -11.37 2.35 5.76
N ALA A 139 -10.11 2.50 6.19
CA ALA A 139 -9.07 3.18 5.43
C ALA A 139 -7.69 2.53 5.66
N PRO A 140 -6.78 2.59 4.66
CA PRO A 140 -5.40 2.17 4.83
C PRO A 140 -4.72 3.03 5.90
N ASN A 141 -3.98 2.38 6.82
CA ASN A 141 -3.21 3.07 7.84
C ASN A 141 -1.74 3.10 7.42
N PHE A 142 -1.21 4.30 7.23
CA PHE A 142 0.18 4.55 6.85
C PHE A 142 1.07 4.90 8.06
N ALA A 143 0.54 4.85 9.28
CA ALA A 143 1.29 5.06 10.52
C ALA A 143 1.55 3.73 11.26
N ASN A 144 2.51 3.75 12.19
CA ASN A 144 2.94 2.63 13.05
C ASN A 144 1.76 1.72 13.39
N VAL A 145 1.84 0.46 12.94
CA VAL A 145 0.73 -0.49 12.96
C VAL A 145 0.27 -0.72 14.40
N THR A 146 -0.73 0.04 14.84
CA THR A 146 -1.34 -0.10 16.16
C THR A 146 -2.45 -1.12 16.07
N ILE A 147 -2.19 -2.36 16.42
CA ILE A 147 -3.20 -3.43 16.36
C ILE A 147 -4.01 -3.43 17.65
N SER A 148 -5.05 -2.62 17.73
CA SER A 148 -6.09 -2.81 18.76
C SER A 148 -7.00 -3.97 18.32
N CYS A 149 -6.93 -5.11 19.01
CA CYS A 149 -7.65 -6.31 18.58
C CYS A 149 -9.19 -6.20 18.64
N CYS A 150 -9.78 -5.34 19.48
CA CYS A 150 -11.22 -5.05 19.49
C CYS A 150 -11.56 -3.70 20.16
N ARG A 151 -12.85 -3.31 20.18
CA ARG A 151 -13.33 -2.08 20.85
C ARG A 151 -12.98 -2.01 22.34
N ARG A 152 -12.86 -3.14 23.05
CA ARG A 152 -12.43 -3.19 24.46
C ARG A 152 -10.93 -3.03 24.66
N CYS A 153 -10.12 -3.26 23.61
CA CYS A 153 -8.66 -3.12 23.64
C CYS A 153 -8.20 -1.79 23.02
N SER A 154 -9.13 -0.90 22.65
CA SER A 154 -8.83 0.47 22.22
C SER A 154 -8.18 1.24 23.37
N GLY A 155 -7.03 1.90 23.11
CA GLY A 155 -6.24 2.61 24.12
C GLY A 155 -5.20 1.76 24.87
N ARG A 156 -5.07 0.46 24.58
CA ARG A 156 -3.97 -0.41 25.07
C ARG A 156 -3.04 -0.76 23.92
N GLU A 157 -2.40 0.26 23.38
CA GLU A 157 -1.66 0.18 22.14
C GLU A 157 -0.27 -0.42 22.36
N ILE A 158 0.06 -1.46 21.57
CA ILE A 158 1.44 -1.95 21.44
C ILE A 158 2.05 -1.16 20.28
N HIS A 159 2.97 -0.25 20.61
CA HIS A 159 3.77 0.42 19.60
C HIS A 159 4.85 -0.54 19.14
N LEU A 160 4.73 -1.04 17.90
CA LEU A 160 5.86 -1.64 17.21
C LEU A 160 6.80 -0.48 16.85
N LEU A 161 7.96 -0.47 17.51
CA LEU A 161 9.08 0.43 17.22
C LEU A 161 9.47 0.37 15.75
#